data_AF-A0A1M3GA77-F1
#
_entry.id   AF-A0A1M3GA77-F1
#
_cell.length_a   1.000
_cell.length_b   1.000
_cell.length_c   1.000
_cell.angle_alpha   90.00
_cell.angle_beta   90.00
_cell.angle_gamma   90.00
#
_symmetry.space_group_name_H-M   'P 1'
#
loop_
_entity.id
_entity.type
_entity.pdbx_description
1 polymer ?
#
loop_
_entity_poly.entity_id
_entity_poly.type
_entity_poly.pdbx_seq_one_letter_code
_entity_poly.pdbx_strand_id
1 'polypeptide(L)'
;MGELTDVTPVYILSTNCSDEDLLSTILKTLNNSAKKVKAPDRSEFPMIQKKILSDLKEKSFSKLYVTSSSCCIRVEGNSMNIYPNKLMTEGQPKDGLIWVEEDKVVIEENTANVDTLVLKVKEMLSRKYY
;
A
#
# COMPACT_ATOMS: atom_id res chain seq x y z
N MET A 1 5.06 -12.55 -5.47
CA MET A 1 3.95 -11.91 -6.20
C MET A 1 3.09 -11.23 -5.16
N GLY A 2 3.15 -9.90 -5.06
CA GLY A 2 2.40 -9.13 -4.07
C GLY A 2 1.04 -8.77 -4.62
N GLU A 3 0.12 -9.73 -4.64
CA GLU A 3 -1.24 -9.47 -5.08
C GLU A 3 -1.95 -8.67 -3.98
N LEU A 4 -2.64 -7.60 -4.36
CA LEU A 4 -3.45 -6.69 -3.53
C LEU A 4 -4.66 -7.40 -2.89
N THR A 5 -4.53 -8.65 -2.43
CA THR A 5 -5.67 -9.51 -2.07
C THR A 5 -6.29 -9.19 -0.71
N ASP A 6 -5.64 -8.37 0.12
CA ASP A 6 -6.12 -7.98 1.46
C ASP A 6 -6.08 -6.45 1.69
N VAL A 7 -6.74 -5.67 0.81
CA VAL A 7 -6.92 -4.20 1.01
C VAL A 7 -8.26 -3.82 1.61
N THR A 8 -9.04 -4.77 2.10
CA THR A 8 -10.34 -4.48 2.72
C THR A 8 -10.24 -4.47 4.25
N PRO A 9 -10.76 -3.43 4.93
CA PRO A 9 -11.48 -2.27 4.37
C PRO A 9 -10.55 -1.24 3.68
N VAL A 10 -11.05 -0.64 2.60
CA VAL A 10 -10.38 0.47 1.90
C VAL A 10 -10.75 1.80 2.56
N TYR A 11 -9.75 2.62 2.88
CA TYR A 11 -9.94 3.99 3.37
C TYR A 11 -9.49 4.98 2.30
N ILE A 12 -10.42 5.81 1.81
CA ILE A 12 -10.14 6.87 0.83
C ILE A 12 -10.07 8.21 1.57
N LEU A 13 -8.87 8.80 1.59
CA LEU A 13 -8.64 10.15 2.12
C LEU A 13 -8.51 11.16 0.98
N SER A 14 -8.82 12.42 1.26
CA SER A 14 -8.50 13.51 0.34
C SER A 14 -6.98 13.72 0.26
N THR A 15 -6.48 14.15 -0.89
CA THR A 15 -5.04 14.45 -1.08
C THR A 15 -4.55 15.61 -0.21
N ASN A 16 -5.47 16.43 0.31
CA ASN A 16 -5.20 17.51 1.26
C ASN A 16 -5.62 17.16 2.71
N CYS A 17 -5.79 15.88 3.04
CA CYS A 17 -6.05 15.47 4.42
C CYS A 17 -4.94 15.93 5.37
N SER A 18 -5.28 16.09 6.65
CA SER A 18 -4.31 16.45 7.68
C SER A 18 -3.35 15.28 7.95
N ASP A 19 -2.17 15.60 8.49
CA ASP A 19 -1.17 14.59 8.86
C ASP A 19 -1.71 13.68 9.98
N GLU A 20 -2.55 14.21 10.86
CA GLU A 20 -3.25 13.47 11.92
C GLU A 20 -4.27 12.48 11.33
N ASP A 21 -5.05 12.89 10.32
CA ASP A 21 -6.01 12.00 9.64
C ASP A 21 -5.28 10.88 8.89
N LEU A 22 -4.18 11.20 8.21
CA LEU A 22 -3.37 10.22 7.51
C LEU A 22 -2.75 9.22 8.49
N LEU A 23 -2.15 9.70 9.59
CA LEU A 23 -1.59 8.84 10.62
C LEU A 23 -2.66 7.92 11.22
N SER A 24 -3.77 8.48 11.69
CA SER A 24 -4.82 7.72 12.35
C SER A 24 -5.38 6.63 11.43
N THR A 25 -5.49 6.92 10.13
CA THR A 25 -5.91 5.95 9.11
C THR A 25 -4.88 4.86 8.88
N ILE A 26 -3.58 5.20 8.82
CA ILE A 26 -2.50 4.21 8.71
C ILE A 26 -2.53 3.26 9.92
N LEU A 27 -2.57 3.80 11.15
CA LEU A 27 -2.59 3.00 12.38
C LEU A 27 -3.85 2.12 12.46
N LYS A 28 -5.01 2.66 12.11
CA LYS A 28 -6.26 1.90 12.04
C LYS A 28 -6.17 0.75 11.04
N THR A 29 -5.56 0.98 9.88
CA THR A 29 -5.37 -0.04 8.84
C THR A 29 -4.44 -1.14 9.32
N LEU A 30 -3.31 -0.77 9.94
CA LEU A 30 -2.35 -1.72 10.51
C LEU A 30 -2.98 -2.56 11.64
N ASN A 31 -3.77 -1.95 12.52
CA ASN A 31 -4.46 -2.65 13.61
C ASN A 31 -5.54 -3.63 13.13
N ASN A 32 -6.09 -3.41 11.93
CA ASN A 32 -7.04 -4.33 11.29
C ASN A 32 -6.35 -5.44 10.48
N SER A 33 -5.02 -5.42 10.36
CA SER A 33 -4.28 -6.44 9.62
C SER A 33 -4.42 -7.80 10.31
N ALA A 34 -4.91 -8.79 9.56
CA ALA A 34 -5.15 -10.13 10.08
C ALA A 34 -3.98 -11.08 9.75
N LYS A 35 -3.67 -11.97 10.71
CA LYS A 35 -2.71 -13.06 10.50
C LYS A 35 -3.45 -14.33 10.11
N LYS A 36 -2.78 -15.21 9.36
CA LYS A 36 -3.30 -16.53 8.95
C LYS A 36 -4.57 -16.45 8.07
N VAL A 37 -4.68 -15.40 7.26
CA VAL A 37 -5.72 -15.31 6.22
C VAL A 37 -5.47 -16.43 5.21
N LYS A 38 -6.50 -17.22 4.90
CA LYS A 38 -6.42 -18.26 3.88
C LYS A 38 -6.26 -17.58 2.53
N ALA A 39 -5.26 -18.01 1.75
CA ALA A 39 -5.14 -17.55 0.37
C ALA A 39 -6.44 -17.91 -0.39
N PRO A 40 -7.01 -16.97 -1.16
CA PRO A 40 -8.21 -17.24 -1.94
C PRO A 40 -7.94 -18.30 -3.01
N ASP A 41 -8.98 -19.04 -3.37
CA ASP A 41 -8.89 -20.02 -4.46
C ASP A 41 -8.78 -19.28 -5.81
N ARG A 42 -8.09 -19.87 -6.80
CA ARG A 42 -7.82 -19.22 -8.10
C ARG A 42 -9.09 -18.70 -8.80
N SER A 43 -10.21 -19.40 -8.61
CA SER A 43 -11.53 -19.04 -9.14
C SER A 43 -12.15 -17.80 -8.48
N GLU A 44 -11.72 -17.43 -7.27
CA GLU A 44 -12.26 -16.29 -6.52
C GLU A 44 -11.57 -14.97 -6.90
N PHE A 45 -10.36 -15.02 -7.45
CA PHE A 45 -9.57 -13.84 -7.80
C PHE A 45 -10.30 -12.82 -8.66
N PRO A 46 -11.04 -13.20 -9.74
CA PRO A 46 -11.76 -12.22 -10.55
C PRO A 46 -12.80 -11.44 -9.72
N MET A 47 -13.48 -12.10 -8.79
CA MET A 47 -14.46 -11.44 -7.92
C MET A 47 -13.79 -10.54 -6.90
N ILE A 48 -12.69 -10.99 -6.30
CA ILE A 48 -11.89 -10.22 -5.35
C ILE A 48 -11.33 -8.96 -6.02
N GLN A 49 -10.73 -9.09 -7.20
CA GLN A 49 -10.22 -7.98 -8.00
C GLN A 49 -11.32 -6.96 -8.34
N LYS A 50 -12.50 -7.43 -8.74
CA LYS A 50 -13.65 -6.56 -9.02
C LYS A 50 -14.12 -5.82 -7.77
N LYS A 51 -14.15 -6.49 -6.62
CA LYS A 51 -14.50 -5.88 -5.33
C LYS A 51 -13.48 -4.80 -4.94
N ILE A 52 -12.18 -5.09 -5.01
CA ILE A 52 -11.12 -4.14 -4.71
C ILE A 52 -11.22 -2.88 -5.59
N LEU A 53 -11.39 -3.05 -6.90
CA LEU A 53 -11.58 -1.92 -7.81
C LEU A 53 -12.82 -1.09 -7.45
N SER A 54 -13.92 -1.76 -7.10
CA SER A 54 -15.14 -1.09 -6.62
C SER A 54 -14.89 -0.30 -5.33
N ASP A 55 -14.20 -0.90 -4.36
CA ASP A 55 -13.90 -0.28 -3.06
C ASP A 55 -12.93 0.91 -3.22
N LEU A 56 -11.99 0.84 -4.17
CA LEU A 56 -11.09 1.93 -4.57
C LEU A 56 -11.76 2.99 -5.44
N LYS A 57 -12.99 2.76 -5.92
CA LYS A 57 -13.69 3.57 -6.93
C LYS A 57 -12.93 3.69 -8.25
N GLU A 58 -12.23 2.63 -8.63
CA GLU A 58 -11.43 2.51 -9.84
C GLU A 58 -12.03 1.54 -10.86
N LYS A 59 -11.67 1.70 -12.13
CA LYS A 59 -12.16 0.83 -13.22
C LYS A 59 -11.14 -0.22 -13.67
N SER A 60 -9.85 0.02 -13.42
CA SER A 60 -8.78 -0.84 -13.90
C SER A 60 -7.52 -0.65 -13.06
N PHE A 61 -6.91 -1.76 -12.67
CA PHE A 61 -5.60 -1.76 -12.01
C PHE A 61 -4.53 -1.16 -12.92
N SER A 62 -4.56 -1.45 -14.22
CA SER A 62 -3.58 -0.91 -15.15
C SER A 62 -3.64 0.61 -15.21
N LYS A 63 -4.84 1.20 -15.16
CA LYS A 63 -4.99 2.66 -15.08
C LYS A 63 -4.50 3.19 -13.74
N LEU A 64 -4.92 2.56 -12.64
CA LEU A 64 -4.50 2.94 -11.29
C LEU A 64 -2.97 2.98 -11.17
N TYR A 65 -2.27 1.94 -11.62
CA TYR A 65 -0.82 1.84 -11.49
C TYR A 65 -0.03 2.86 -12.31
N VAL A 66 -0.56 3.35 -13.43
CA VAL A 66 0.14 4.38 -14.24
C VAL A 66 -0.17 5.81 -13.78
N THR A 67 -1.26 6.03 -13.05
CA THR A 67 -1.68 7.37 -12.59
C THR A 67 -1.47 7.61 -11.10
N SER A 68 -0.93 6.64 -10.35
CA SER A 68 -0.73 6.76 -8.91
C SER A 68 0.63 6.25 -8.47
N SER A 69 1.11 6.79 -7.36
CA SER A 69 2.21 6.22 -6.61
C SER A 69 1.68 5.24 -5.57
N SER A 70 2.49 4.26 -5.20
CA SER A 70 2.09 3.24 -4.23
C SER A 70 3.27 2.87 -3.33
N CYS A 71 2.97 2.60 -2.07
CA CYS A 71 3.92 2.01 -1.13
C CYS A 71 3.23 0.96 -0.26
N CYS A 72 3.98 -0.02 0.22
CA CYS A 72 3.55 -1.00 1.21
C CYS A 72 4.13 -0.64 2.58
N ILE A 73 3.32 -0.74 3.63
CA ILE A 73 3.76 -0.57 5.02
C ILE A 73 3.65 -1.93 5.72
N ARG A 74 4.71 -2.38 6.37
CA ARG A 74 4.76 -3.62 7.15
C ARG A 74 5.28 -3.36 8.55
N VAL A 75 4.63 -3.95 9.54
CA VAL A 75 5.12 -3.96 10.93
C VAL A 75 5.58 -5.37 11.26
N GLU A 76 6.88 -5.52 11.49
CA GLU A 76 7.53 -6.80 11.78
C GLU A 76 8.47 -6.63 12.98
N GLY A 77 8.21 -7.40 14.05
CA GLY A 77 8.89 -7.22 15.33
C GLY A 77 8.67 -5.82 15.88
N ASN A 78 9.77 -5.12 16.18
CA ASN A 78 9.76 -3.76 16.73
C ASN A 78 10.07 -2.70 15.65
N SER A 79 9.89 -3.05 14.37
CA SER A 79 10.21 -2.16 13.25
C SER A 79 9.01 -2.00 12.31
N MET A 80 8.84 -0.77 11.82
CA MET A 80 7.95 -0.47 10.71
C MET A 80 8.79 -0.26 9.45
N ASN A 81 8.43 -0.97 8.39
CA ASN A 81 9.11 -1.00 7.12
C ASN A 81 8.18 -0.43 6.04
N ILE A 82 8.65 0.57 5.29
CA ILE A 82 7.90 1.20 4.21
C ILE A 82 8.64 0.95 2.90
N TYR A 83 7.96 0.31 1.96
CA TYR A 83 8.49 -0.09 0.66
C TYR A 83 7.79 0.72 -0.43
N PRO A 84 8.50 1.54 -1.22
CA PRO A 84 7.90 2.07 -2.42
C PRO A 84 7.67 0.96 -3.45
N ASN A 85 6.68 1.15 -4.32
CA ASN A 85 6.33 0.20 -5.36
C ASN A 85 6.65 0.75 -6.76
N LYS A 86 7.03 -0.15 -7.67
CA LYS A 86 7.17 0.12 -9.11
C LYS A 86 6.42 -0.92 -9.93
N LEU A 87 6.24 -0.67 -11.23
CA LEU A 87 5.72 -1.68 -12.15
C LEU A 87 6.64 -2.90 -12.17
N MET A 88 6.03 -4.09 -12.23
CA MET A 88 6.79 -5.34 -12.33
C MET A 88 7.66 -5.41 -13.57
N THR A 89 7.07 -5.03 -14.69
CA THR A 89 7.76 -4.91 -15.96
C THR A 89 7.49 -3.49 -16.47
N GLU A 90 8.55 -2.78 -16.84
CA GLU A 90 8.47 -1.42 -17.37
C GLU A 90 7.49 -1.37 -18.55
N GLY A 91 6.55 -0.42 -18.53
CA GLY A 91 5.51 -0.27 -19.56
C GLY A 91 4.45 -1.37 -19.60
N GLN A 92 4.46 -2.37 -18.71
CA GLN A 92 3.43 -3.43 -18.63
C GLN A 92 2.65 -3.36 -17.30
N PRO A 93 1.71 -2.41 -17.15
CA PRO A 93 0.95 -2.26 -15.91
C PRO A 93 -0.01 -3.43 -15.62
N LYS A 94 -0.23 -4.34 -16.57
CA LYS A 94 -1.00 -5.58 -16.35
C LYS A 94 -0.23 -6.60 -15.49
N ASP A 95 1.09 -6.47 -15.41
CA ASP A 95 1.95 -7.40 -14.66
C ASP A 95 1.97 -7.08 -13.16
N GLY A 96 1.39 -5.95 -12.76
CA GLY A 96 1.25 -5.55 -11.36
C GLY A 96 2.42 -4.71 -10.84
N LEU A 97 2.49 -4.63 -9.50
CA LEU A 97 3.50 -3.86 -8.77
C LEU A 97 4.44 -4.78 -7.98
N ILE A 98 5.65 -4.30 -7.74
CA ILE A 98 6.68 -4.95 -6.91
C ILE A 98 7.32 -3.89 -6.01
N TRP A 99 7.74 -4.31 -4.82
CA TRP A 99 8.51 -3.49 -3.89
C TRP A 99 9.89 -3.18 -4.43
N VAL A 100 10.36 -1.96 -4.18
CA VAL A 100 11.74 -1.54 -4.40
C VAL A 100 12.48 -1.71 -3.08
N GLU A 101 13.05 -2.89 -2.86
CA GLU A 101 13.71 -3.30 -1.60
C GLU A 101 14.87 -2.37 -1.23
N GLU A 102 15.65 -1.94 -2.23
CA GLU A 102 16.80 -1.05 -2.08
C GLU A 102 16.43 0.33 -1.53
N ASP A 103 15.16 0.72 -1.69
CA ASP A 103 14.64 2.03 -1.31
C ASP A 103 13.77 1.99 -0.05
N LYS A 104 13.74 0.85 0.65
CA LYS A 104 13.00 0.66 1.89
C LYS A 104 13.41 1.67 2.97
N VAL A 105 12.43 2.24 3.65
CA VAL A 105 12.62 2.99 4.89
C VAL A 105 12.26 2.13 6.10
N VAL A 106 13.10 2.16 7.14
CA VAL A 106 12.86 1.50 8.42
C VAL A 106 12.67 2.55 9.51
N ILE A 107 11.62 2.40 10.31
CA ILE A 107 11.35 3.20 11.51
C ILE A 107 11.33 2.24 12.70
N GLU A 108 12.30 2.39 13.60
CA GLU A 108 12.37 1.61 14.83
C GLU A 108 11.36 2.14 15.85
N GLU A 109 10.72 1.28 16.65
CA GLU A 109 9.69 1.63 17.64
C GLU A 109 10.14 2.76 18.59
N ASN A 110 11.40 2.76 18.99
CA ASN A 110 12.00 3.75 19.89
C ASN A 110 12.19 5.14 19.23
N THR A 111 11.99 5.24 17.91
CA THR A 111 12.18 6.44 17.09
C THR A 111 10.89 6.93 16.43
N ALA A 112 9.81 6.17 16.55
CA ALA A 112 8.54 6.48 15.92
C ALA A 112 7.81 7.60 16.69
N ASN A 113 7.97 8.84 16.25
CA ASN A 113 7.00 9.90 16.53
C ASN A 113 6.08 10.10 15.32
N VAL A 114 4.90 10.66 15.57
CA VAL A 114 3.83 10.93 14.59
C VAL A 114 4.37 11.55 13.29
N ASP A 115 5.21 12.57 13.45
CA ASP A 115 5.78 13.35 12.34
C ASP A 115 6.69 12.50 11.44
N THR A 116 7.46 11.59 12.03
CA THR A 116 8.39 10.75 11.27
C THR A 116 7.67 9.79 10.34
N LEU A 117 6.59 9.13 10.80
CA LEU A 117 5.86 8.18 9.96
C LEU A 117 5.18 8.87 8.78
N VAL A 118 4.41 9.92 9.04
CA VAL A 118 3.66 10.62 7.99
C VAL A 118 4.62 11.22 6.95
N LEU A 119 5.70 11.84 7.41
CA LEU A 119 6.73 12.38 6.53
C LEU A 119 7.32 11.29 5.63
N LYS A 120 7.68 10.14 6.19
CA LYS A 120 8.28 9.04 5.42
C LYS A 120 7.32 8.40 4.44
N VAL A 121 6.03 8.27 4.78
CA VAL A 121 5.02 7.79 3.83
C VAL A 121 4.85 8.76 2.67
N LYS A 122 4.73 10.07 2.95
CA LYS A 122 4.66 11.11 1.90
C LYS A 122 5.92 11.12 1.03
N GLU A 123 7.10 10.98 1.63
CA GLU A 123 8.37 10.86 0.93
C GLU A 123 8.33 9.67 -0.04
N MET A 124 7.93 8.48 0.42
CA MET A 124 7.85 7.29 -0.43
C MET A 124 6.85 7.47 -1.58
N LEU A 125 5.68 8.05 -1.32
CA LEU A 125 4.66 8.30 -2.35
C LEU A 125 5.10 9.37 -3.37
N SER A 126 6.05 10.23 -3.01
CA SER A 126 6.60 11.24 -3.94
C SER A 126 7.65 10.65 -4.90
N ARG A 127 8.19 9.46 -4.59
CA ARG A 127 9.16 8.78 -5.45
C ARG A 127 8.49 8.30 -6.73
N LYS A 128 9.18 8.46 -7.85
CA LYS A 128 8.73 8.00 -9.16
C LYS A 128 9.71 6.99 -9.69
N TYR A 129 9.20 5.79 -9.94
CA TYR A 129 9.92 4.73 -10.61
C TYR A 129 9.31 4.64 -12.00
N TYR A 130 10.04 5.14 -12.98
CA TYR A 130 9.68 5.08 -14.39
C TYR A 130 10.04 3.72 -14.96
#